data_AF-A0A821RGB3-F1
#
_entry.id   AF-A0A821RGB3-F1
#
_cell.length_a   1.000
_cell.length_b   1.000
_cell.length_c   1.000
_cell.angle_alpha   90.00
_cell.angle_beta   90.00
_cell.angle_gamma   90.00
#
_symmetry.space_group_name_H-M   'P 1'
#
loop_
_entity.id
_entity.type
_entity.pdbx_description
1 polymer ?
#
loop_
_entity_poly.entity_id
_entity_poly.type
_entity_poly.pdbx_seq_one_letter_code
_entity_poly.pdbx_strand_id
1 'polypeptide(L)'
;METALLFTLLALHQVAGDCKNCVKLDKEQEAMFRAHSDACLAEVGEGRADLIVDLKGMKGGPAARSYIYCVLQRCKMVGKDGKMLKAAVISKLMLGRNSAKKVTKELESCVEKTDGDRPEDHAWTLFRCSWNQKGIPGDFMPHLIPADV
;
A
#
# COMPACT_ATOMS: atom_id res chain seq x y z
N MET A 1 -21.14 -23.07 37.38
CA MET A 1 -21.29 -21.72 36.81
C MET A 1 -20.11 -21.53 35.87
N GLU A 2 -20.19 -22.09 34.67
CA GLU A 2 -19.05 -22.23 33.76
C GLU A 2 -19.55 -22.07 32.33
N THR A 3 -19.75 -20.83 31.87
CA THR A 3 -20.02 -20.52 30.45
C THR A 3 -20.01 -19.01 30.24
N ALA A 4 -18.84 -18.37 30.28
CA ALA A 4 -18.72 -16.95 29.91
C ALA A 4 -17.37 -16.57 29.31
N LEU A 5 -16.70 -17.50 28.62
CA LEU A 5 -15.33 -17.30 28.12
C LEU A 5 -15.15 -17.83 26.70
N LEU A 6 -16.07 -17.54 25.76
CA LEU A 6 -15.95 -18.06 24.38
C LEU A 6 -16.54 -17.17 23.26
N PHE A 7 -16.82 -15.88 23.49
CA PHE A 7 -17.48 -15.04 22.47
C PHE A 7 -16.72 -13.80 21.98
N THR A 8 -15.43 -13.62 22.29
CA THR A 8 -14.66 -12.43 21.87
C THR A 8 -13.65 -12.66 20.74
N LEU A 9 -13.59 -13.85 20.12
CA LEU A 9 -12.63 -14.16 19.03
C LEU A 9 -13.19 -14.07 17.60
N LEU A 10 -14.42 -13.57 17.39
CA LEU A 10 -15.10 -13.61 16.09
C LEU A 10 -15.33 -12.26 15.40
N ALA A 11 -14.59 -11.19 15.75
CA ALA A 11 -14.84 -9.85 15.21
C ALA A 11 -13.70 -9.22 14.38
N LEU A 12 -12.84 -10.01 13.72
CA LEU A 12 -11.77 -9.47 12.83
C LEU A 12 -11.92 -9.81 11.34
N HIS A 13 -13.03 -10.39 10.90
CA HIS A 13 -13.13 -10.96 9.55
C HIS A 13 -13.91 -10.15 8.49
N GLN A 14 -14.16 -8.85 8.65
CA GLN A 14 -15.05 -8.16 7.70
C GLN A 14 -14.66 -6.70 7.39
N VAL A 15 -13.57 -6.47 6.64
CA VAL A 15 -13.52 -5.43 5.57
C VAL A 15 -12.54 -5.88 4.47
N ALA A 16 -12.87 -6.96 3.78
CA ALA A 16 -12.37 -7.15 2.41
C ALA A 16 -13.61 -7.14 1.52
N GLY A 17 -14.10 -5.94 1.20
CA GLY A 17 -15.14 -5.79 0.20
C GLY A 17 -14.64 -6.43 -1.10
N ASP A 18 -15.39 -7.40 -1.61
CA ASP A 18 -15.08 -8.16 -2.82
C ASP A 18 -14.86 -7.19 -4.00
N CYS A 19 -13.60 -6.86 -4.25
CA CYS A 19 -13.24 -5.88 -5.25
C CYS A 19 -13.20 -6.57 -6.61
N LYS A 20 -14.32 -6.48 -7.35
CA LYS A 20 -14.53 -7.10 -8.66
C LYS A 20 -13.50 -6.75 -9.75
N ASN A 21 -12.61 -5.78 -9.52
CA ASN A 21 -11.53 -5.39 -10.45
C ASN A 21 -10.17 -5.26 -9.75
N CYS A 22 -10.03 -5.69 -8.50
CA CYS A 22 -8.74 -5.68 -7.84
C CYS A 22 -7.91 -6.83 -8.38
N VAL A 23 -6.67 -6.51 -8.74
CA VAL A 23 -5.70 -7.53 -9.10
C VAL A 23 -5.45 -8.35 -7.85
N LYS A 24 -5.43 -9.67 -7.96
CA LYS A 24 -5.01 -10.51 -6.84
C LYS A 24 -3.50 -10.68 -6.92
N LEU A 25 -2.83 -10.43 -5.80
CA LEU A 25 -1.43 -10.80 -5.68
C LEU A 25 -1.36 -12.33 -5.53
N ASP A 26 -0.34 -12.95 -6.13
CA ASP A 26 -0.01 -14.33 -5.79
C ASP A 26 0.73 -14.41 -4.45
N LYS A 27 0.90 -15.62 -3.91
CA LYS A 27 1.53 -15.83 -2.60
C LYS A 27 2.97 -15.33 -2.53
N GLU A 28 3.71 -15.35 -3.65
CA GLU A 28 5.08 -14.88 -3.69
C GLU A 28 5.11 -13.35 -3.63
N GLN A 29 4.22 -12.70 -4.37
CA GLN A 29 4.03 -11.26 -4.33
C GLN A 29 3.59 -10.80 -2.93
N GLU A 30 2.59 -11.44 -2.32
CA GLU A 30 2.13 -11.15 -0.95
C GLU A 30 3.28 -11.24 0.06
N ALA A 31 4.08 -12.32 0.00
CA ALA A 31 5.21 -12.53 0.90
C ALA A 31 6.29 -11.45 0.71
N MET A 32 6.57 -11.08 -0.54
CA MET A 32 7.53 -10.01 -0.87
C MET A 32 7.07 -8.65 -0.33
N PHE A 33 5.79 -8.29 -0.53
CA PHE A 33 5.25 -7.04 0.02
C PHE A 33 5.27 -7.03 1.54
N ARG A 34 4.90 -8.14 2.20
CA ARG A 34 4.97 -8.25 3.65
C ARG A 34 6.41 -8.06 4.16
N ALA A 35 7.38 -8.74 3.56
CA ALA A 35 8.78 -8.60 3.97
C ALA A 35 9.31 -7.16 3.81
N HIS A 36 8.92 -6.46 2.75
CA HIS A 36 9.28 -5.05 2.55
C HIS A 36 8.57 -4.12 3.53
N SER A 37 7.29 -4.38 3.80
CA SER A 37 6.49 -3.68 4.80
C SER A 37 7.11 -3.80 6.19
N ASP A 38 7.44 -5.02 6.63
CA ASP A 38 8.06 -5.28 7.94
C ASP A 38 9.41 -4.55 8.09
N ALA A 39 10.23 -4.58 7.04
CA ALA A 39 11.52 -3.88 7.03
C ALA A 39 11.35 -2.35 7.13
N CYS A 40 10.39 -1.77 6.41
CA CYS A 40 10.11 -0.34 6.46
C CYS A 40 9.48 0.07 7.79
N LEU A 41 8.68 -0.80 8.39
CA LEU A 41 8.06 -0.55 9.68
C LEU A 41 9.10 -0.44 10.81
N ALA A 42 10.17 -1.23 10.72
CA ALA A 42 11.30 -1.12 11.64
C ALA A 42 12.03 0.23 11.54
N GLU A 43 12.02 0.88 10.36
CA GLU A 43 12.65 2.20 10.16
C GLU A 43 11.82 3.37 10.73
N VAL A 44 10.51 3.18 10.92
CA VAL A 44 9.61 4.23 11.43
C VAL A 44 9.79 4.48 12.94
N GLY A 45 10.25 3.48 13.69
CA GLY A 45 10.57 3.62 15.12
C GLY A 45 9.40 4.14 15.96
N GLU A 46 9.62 5.23 16.69
CA GLU A 46 8.64 5.83 17.61
C GLU A 46 7.39 6.39 16.91
N GLY A 47 7.45 6.67 15.60
CA GLY A 47 6.31 7.19 14.82
C GLY A 47 5.26 6.14 14.44
N ARG A 48 5.36 4.90 14.95
CA ARG A 48 4.53 3.76 14.54
C ARG A 48 3.06 3.96 14.88
N ALA A 49 2.75 4.56 16.04
CA ALA A 49 1.37 4.86 16.43
C ALA A 49 0.70 5.82 15.44
N ASP A 50 1.38 6.92 15.11
CA ASP A 50 0.91 7.92 14.16
C ASP A 50 0.77 7.36 12.75
N LEU A 51 1.72 6.52 12.32
CA LEU A 51 1.65 5.81 11.04
C LEU A 51 0.33 5.05 10.87
N ILE A 52 -0.10 4.28 11.89
CA ILE A 52 -1.31 3.45 11.79
C ILE A 52 -2.54 4.33 11.68
N VAL A 53 -2.62 5.38 12.50
CA VAL A 53 -3.73 6.34 12.47
C VAL A 53 -3.79 7.03 11.10
N ASP A 54 -2.64 7.42 10.57
CA ASP A 54 -2.53 8.06 9.28
C ASP A 54 -2.94 7.13 8.14
N LEU A 55 -2.42 5.89 8.09
CA LEU A 55 -2.77 4.93 7.05
C LEU A 55 -4.25 4.52 7.10
N LYS A 56 -4.79 4.24 8.29
CA LYS A 56 -6.23 3.92 8.47
C LYS A 56 -7.12 5.10 8.06
N GLY A 57 -6.68 6.33 8.31
CA GLY A 57 -7.38 7.55 7.92
C GLY A 57 -7.08 8.03 6.49
N MET A 58 -6.19 7.35 5.75
CA MET A 58 -5.61 7.82 4.49
C MET A 58 -5.05 9.27 4.58
N LYS A 59 -4.54 9.63 5.75
CA LYS A 59 -3.87 10.89 6.05
C LYS A 59 -2.38 10.73 5.80
N GLY A 60 -1.77 11.74 5.19
CA GLY A 60 -0.36 11.70 4.79
C GLY A 60 0.53 12.46 5.75
N GLY A 61 0.59 12.07 7.02
CA GLY A 61 1.56 12.64 7.94
C GLY A 61 2.98 12.13 7.67
N PRO A 62 4.01 12.69 8.33
CA PRO A 62 5.42 12.41 8.02
C PRO A 62 5.78 10.92 8.10
N ALA A 63 5.25 10.20 9.09
CA ALA A 63 5.49 8.77 9.26
C ALA A 63 4.88 7.95 8.12
N ALA A 64 3.63 8.25 7.72
CA ALA A 64 2.97 7.57 6.60
C ALA A 64 3.65 7.82 5.26
N ARG A 65 4.07 9.07 4.97
CA ARG A 65 4.78 9.37 3.72
C ARG A 65 6.12 8.62 3.65
N SER A 66 6.89 8.63 4.75
CA SER A 66 8.20 7.96 4.82
C SER A 66 8.06 6.44 4.68
N TYR A 67 7.09 5.85 5.38
CA TYR A 67 6.80 4.42 5.32
C TYR A 67 6.40 3.99 3.90
N ILE A 68 5.45 4.68 3.28
CA ILE A 68 4.99 4.36 1.92
C ILE A 68 6.12 4.52 0.90
N TYR A 69 6.92 5.57 1.01
CA TYR A 69 8.10 5.75 0.17
C TYR A 69 9.08 4.58 0.30
N CYS A 70 9.42 4.17 1.53
CA CYS A 70 10.28 3.03 1.78
C CYS A 70 9.73 1.77 1.11
N VAL A 71 8.44 1.45 1.29
CA VAL A 71 7.86 0.22 0.72
C VAL A 71 7.89 0.28 -0.80
N LEU A 72 7.42 1.36 -1.42
CA LEU A 72 7.40 1.49 -2.87
C LEU A 72 8.82 1.46 -3.48
N GLN A 73 9.80 2.02 -2.78
CA GLN A 73 11.20 2.00 -3.21
C GLN A 73 11.78 0.59 -3.13
N ARG A 74 11.59 -0.14 -2.03
CA ARG A 74 12.01 -1.54 -1.90
C ARG A 74 11.34 -2.44 -2.94
N CYS A 75 10.08 -2.15 -3.23
CA CYS A 75 9.34 -2.78 -4.31
C CYS A 75 9.85 -2.38 -5.70
N LYS A 76 10.79 -1.44 -5.84
CA LYS A 76 11.27 -0.87 -7.11
C LYS A 76 10.15 -0.30 -7.98
N MET A 77 9.08 0.20 -7.36
CA MET A 77 7.97 0.87 -8.03
C MET A 77 8.23 2.37 -8.20
N VAL A 78 9.06 2.95 -7.33
CA VAL A 78 9.51 4.34 -7.41
C VAL A 78 11.04 4.44 -7.38
N GLY A 79 11.57 5.52 -7.95
CA GLY A 79 12.99 5.87 -7.91
C GLY A 79 13.41 6.49 -6.58
N LYS A 80 14.69 6.88 -6.48
CA LYS A 80 15.22 7.66 -5.35
C LYS A 80 14.61 9.07 -5.24
N ASP A 81 14.00 9.54 -6.32
CA ASP A 81 13.26 10.78 -6.42
C ASP A 81 11.76 10.61 -6.07
N GLY A 82 11.35 9.40 -5.67
CA GLY A 82 9.96 9.09 -5.35
C GLY A 82 9.03 8.98 -6.56
N LYS A 83 9.56 9.15 -7.79
CA LYS A 83 8.75 9.11 -9.01
C LYS A 83 8.55 7.68 -9.49
N MET A 84 7.39 7.44 -10.08
CA MET A 84 7.00 6.12 -10.58
C MET A 84 7.97 5.59 -11.66
N LEU A 85 8.48 4.38 -11.45
CA LEU A 85 9.23 3.61 -12.45
C LEU A 85 8.26 2.79 -13.31
N LYS A 86 7.66 3.44 -14.33
CA LYS A 86 6.58 2.87 -15.17
C LYS A 86 6.82 1.42 -15.62
N ALA A 87 8.00 1.16 -16.19
CA ALA A 87 8.36 -0.17 -16.68
C ALA A 87 8.39 -1.21 -15.54
N ALA A 88 8.90 -0.84 -14.37
CA ALA A 88 8.98 -1.72 -13.22
C ALA A 88 7.60 -2.01 -12.61
N VAL A 89 6.72 -1.01 -12.56
CA VAL A 89 5.34 -1.17 -12.06
C VAL A 89 4.55 -2.15 -12.94
N ILE A 90 4.64 -2.01 -14.26
CA ILE A 90 4.01 -2.94 -15.22
C ILE A 90 4.49 -4.37 -15.01
N SER A 91 5.80 -4.56 -14.87
CA SER A 91 6.41 -5.87 -14.68
C SER A 91 6.11 -6.49 -13.31
N LYS A 92 6.04 -5.69 -12.24
CA LYS A 92 5.87 -6.18 -10.87
C LYS A 92 4.44 -6.48 -10.48
N LEU A 93 3.47 -5.73 -11.01
CA LEU A 93 2.07 -5.97 -10.72
C LEU A 93 1.51 -7.20 -11.46
N MET A 94 2.34 -7.89 -12.27
CA MET A 94 1.99 -9.10 -13.05
C MET A 94 0.61 -9.01 -13.71
N LEU A 95 0.28 -7.80 -14.14
CA LEU A 95 -1.02 -7.50 -14.70
C LEU A 95 -1.07 -8.14 -16.08
N GLY A 96 -2.15 -8.89 -16.35
CA GLY A 96 -2.48 -9.26 -17.72
C GLY A 96 -2.40 -8.02 -18.63
N ARG A 97 -1.93 -8.16 -19.86
CA ARG A 97 -1.54 -7.05 -20.76
C ARG A 97 -2.59 -5.91 -20.85
N ASN A 98 -3.88 -6.25 -20.78
CA ASN A 98 -4.98 -5.26 -20.79
C ASN A 98 -5.12 -4.52 -19.45
N SER A 99 -4.98 -5.22 -18.33
CA SER A 99 -4.97 -4.64 -16.98
C SER A 99 -3.72 -3.78 -16.77
N ALA A 100 -2.57 -4.18 -17.32
CA ALA A 100 -1.33 -3.42 -17.26
C ALA A 100 -1.48 -2.03 -17.89
N LYS A 101 -2.06 -1.97 -19.10
CA LYS A 101 -2.27 -0.70 -19.81
C LYS A 101 -3.25 0.23 -19.09
N LYS A 102 -4.33 -0.33 -18.54
CA LYS A 102 -5.33 0.44 -17.78
C LYS A 102 -4.74 1.02 -16.49
N VAL A 103 -4.13 0.16 -15.67
CA VAL A 103 -3.51 0.56 -14.40
C VAL A 103 -2.37 1.56 -14.64
N THR A 104 -1.54 1.34 -15.67
CA THR A 104 -0.46 2.31 -15.98
C THR A 104 -1.04 3.68 -16.32
N LYS A 105 -2.09 3.76 -17.13
CA LYS A 105 -2.72 5.04 -17.49
C LYS A 105 -3.34 5.74 -16.28
N GLU A 106 -3.95 4.98 -15.38
CA GLU A 106 -4.47 5.50 -14.10
C GLU A 106 -3.32 6.06 -13.26
N LEU A 107 -2.26 5.28 -13.05
CA LEU A 107 -1.07 5.72 -12.30
C LEU A 107 -0.36 6.92 -12.94
N GLU A 108 -0.32 7.01 -14.27
CA GLU A 108 0.22 8.18 -14.98
C GLU A 108 -0.56 9.45 -14.64
N SER A 109 -1.90 9.38 -14.61
CA SER A 109 -2.75 10.51 -14.19
C SER A 109 -2.55 10.91 -12.71
N CYS A 110 -1.94 10.03 -11.91
CA CYS A 110 -1.60 10.30 -10.52
C CYS A 110 -0.25 11.01 -10.37
N VAL A 111 0.71 10.76 -11.25
CA VAL A 111 2.04 11.40 -11.23
C VAL A 111 1.91 12.92 -11.46
N GLU A 112 0.97 13.33 -12.30
CA GLU A 112 0.71 14.75 -12.63
C GLU A 112 0.13 15.55 -11.44
N LYS A 113 -0.31 14.89 -10.37
CA LYS A 113 -0.98 15.52 -9.23
C LYS A 113 -0.09 15.70 -7.99
N THR A 114 1.22 15.51 -8.14
CA THR A 114 2.18 15.61 -7.02
C THR A 114 1.95 16.90 -6.23
N ASP A 115 1.84 16.75 -4.91
CA ASP A 115 1.85 17.84 -3.94
C ASP A 115 3.12 17.72 -3.08
N GLY A 116 4.05 18.69 -3.19
CA GLY A 116 5.34 18.70 -2.50
C GLY A 116 6.56 18.33 -3.37
N ASP A 117 7.77 18.61 -2.86
CA ASP A 117 9.03 18.46 -3.59
C ASP A 117 9.90 17.29 -3.11
N ARG A 118 9.52 16.62 -2.01
CA ARG A 118 10.33 15.53 -1.46
C ARG A 118 9.94 14.19 -2.09
N PRO A 119 10.89 13.23 -2.21
CA PRO A 119 10.59 11.88 -2.71
C PRO A 119 9.40 11.21 -2.01
N GLU A 120 9.25 11.44 -0.71
CA GLU A 120 8.15 10.90 0.10
C GLU A 120 6.80 11.48 -0.30
N ASP A 121 6.78 12.75 -0.72
CA ASP A 121 5.57 13.46 -1.12
C ASP A 121 5.09 12.96 -2.50
N HIS A 122 6.02 12.73 -3.42
CA HIS A 122 5.74 12.07 -4.71
C HIS A 122 5.18 10.66 -4.52
N ALA A 123 5.86 9.83 -3.71
CA ALA A 123 5.46 8.45 -3.48
C ALA A 123 4.10 8.35 -2.77
N TRP A 124 3.86 9.21 -1.79
CA TRP A 124 2.58 9.31 -1.10
C TRP A 124 1.45 9.78 -2.03
N THR A 125 1.70 10.75 -2.90
CA THR A 125 0.70 11.21 -3.86
C THR A 125 0.31 10.11 -4.83
N LEU A 126 1.30 9.38 -5.36
CA LEU A 126 1.08 8.21 -6.21
C LEU A 126 0.24 7.15 -5.50
N PHE A 127 0.60 6.80 -4.26
CA PHE A 127 -0.14 5.84 -3.44
C PHE A 127 -1.59 6.27 -3.19
N ARG A 128 -1.82 7.51 -2.73
CA ARG A 128 -3.17 8.00 -2.41
C ARG A 128 -4.05 8.13 -3.66
N CYS A 129 -3.48 8.58 -4.78
CA CYS A 129 -4.26 8.71 -6.01
C CYS A 129 -4.62 7.34 -6.60
N SER A 130 -3.67 6.40 -6.59
CA SER A 130 -3.90 5.04 -7.07
C SER A 130 -4.89 4.25 -6.19
N TRP A 131 -4.89 4.53 -4.88
CA TRP A 131 -5.92 4.12 -3.93
C TRP A 131 -7.33 4.58 -4.38
N ASN A 132 -7.50 5.88 -4.64
CA ASN A 132 -8.78 6.46 -5.05
C ASN A 132 -9.27 5.97 -6.42
N GLN A 133 -8.35 5.57 -7.31
CA GLN A 133 -8.68 5.07 -8.64
C GLN A 133 -8.93 3.55 -8.68
N LYS A 134 -8.79 2.84 -7.56
CA LYS A 134 -8.77 1.35 -7.51
C LYS A 134 -7.65 0.74 -8.38
N GLY A 135 -6.61 1.52 -8.66
CA GLY A 135 -5.48 1.14 -9.52
C GLY A 135 -4.45 0.27 -8.80
N ILE A 136 -4.42 0.32 -7.46
CA ILE A 136 -3.70 -0.65 -6.65
C ILE A 136 -4.62 -1.84 -6.34
N PRO A 137 -4.14 -3.09 -6.51
CA PRO A 137 -4.86 -4.26 -6.05
C PRO A 137 -5.31 -4.13 -4.60
N GLY A 138 -6.60 -4.34 -4.31
CA GLY A 138 -7.13 -4.31 -2.94
C GLY A 138 -6.40 -5.26 -1.99
N ASP A 139 -5.80 -6.33 -2.52
CA ASP A 139 -4.97 -7.30 -1.80
C ASP A 139 -3.57 -6.77 -1.42
N PHE A 140 -3.16 -5.62 -1.97
CA PHE A 140 -1.94 -4.93 -1.58
C PHE A 140 -2.05 -4.28 -0.20
N MET A 141 -3.26 -3.86 0.18
CA MET A 141 -3.48 -3.04 1.37
C MET A 141 -3.28 -3.77 2.71
N PRO A 142 -3.76 -5.02 2.91
CA PRO A 142 -3.55 -5.73 4.17
C PRO A 142 -2.07 -5.94 4.51
N HIS A 143 -1.18 -5.79 3.52
CA HIS A 143 0.26 -5.91 3.71
C HIS A 143 0.96 -4.56 3.95
N LEU A 144 0.31 -3.45 3.60
CA LEU A 144 0.81 -2.09 3.88
C LEU A 144 0.35 -1.52 5.21
N ILE A 145 -0.79 -1.98 5.73
CA ILE A 145 -1.25 -1.58 7.05
C ILE A 145 -0.78 -2.66 8.01
N PRO A 146 0.16 -2.38 8.92
CA PRO A 146 0.61 -3.35 9.91
C PRO A 146 -0.60 -3.91 10.68
N ALA A 147 -0.72 -5.23 10.73
CA ALA A 147 -1.86 -5.92 11.33
C ALA A 147 -1.73 -6.05 12.87
N ASP A 148 -0.53 -5.86 13.40
CA ASP A 148 -0.09 -6.14 14.77
C ASP A 148 -0.12 -4.91 15.69
N VAL A 149 -1.18 -4.11 15.57
CA VAL A 149 -1.50 -2.96 16.44
C VAL A 149 -3.00 -2.78 16.61
#